data_AF-A0A1B0C140-F1
#
_entry.id   AF-A0A1B0C140-F1
#
_cell.length_a   1.000
_cell.length_b   1.000
_cell.length_c   1.000
_cell.angle_alpha   90.00
_cell.angle_beta   90.00
_cell.angle_gamma   90.00
#
_symmetry.space_group_name_H-M   'P 1'
#
loop_
_entity.id
_entity.type
_entity.pdbx_description
1 polymer ?
#
loop_
_entity_poly.entity_id
_entity_poly.type
_entity_poly.pdbx_seq_one_letter_code
_entity_poly.pdbx_strand_id
1 'polypeptide(L)'
;MGILNVTPDSFSDGGKFTNINNAINHVRFMIRSGVDIIDVGGESSRPGAKRVGESEEAERVIPIVEKILKQFDIAVSNVTH
;
A
#
# COMPACT_ATOMS: atom_id res chain seq x y z
N MET A 1 11.84 -7.94 -2.72
CA MET A 1 10.59 -7.56 -2.04
C MET A 1 10.61 -6.06 -1.76
N GLY A 2 9.57 -5.33 -2.17
CA GLY A 2 9.43 -3.88 -1.95
C GLY A 2 8.25 -3.58 -1.04
N ILE A 3 8.37 -2.58 -0.16
CA ILE A 3 7.35 -2.25 0.84
C ILE A 3 6.55 -1.03 0.39
N LEU A 4 5.22 -1.14 0.42
CA LEU A 4 4.26 -0.10 0.10
C LEU A 4 3.41 0.22 1.33
N ASN A 5 3.77 1.28 2.05
CA ASN A 5 2.98 1.77 3.18
C ASN A 5 1.86 2.69 2.68
N VAL A 6 0.61 2.37 3.03
CA VAL A 6 -0.59 3.09 2.60
C VAL A 6 -1.24 3.83 3.78
N THR A 7 -0.39 4.57 4.50
CA THR A 7 -0.81 5.36 5.67
C THR A 7 -1.32 6.75 5.25
N PRO A 8 -2.15 7.42 6.08
CA PRO A 8 -2.71 8.74 5.75
C PRO A 8 -1.64 9.82 5.54
N ASP A 9 -0.52 9.71 6.26
CA ASP A 9 0.64 10.59 6.17
C ASP A 9 1.54 10.29 4.96
N SER A 10 1.44 9.10 4.36
CA SER A 10 2.26 8.74 3.20
C SER A 10 1.82 9.45 1.91
N PHE A 11 0.58 9.97 1.86
CA PHE A 11 -0.01 10.55 0.66
C PHE A 11 -0.96 11.73 0.95
N SER A 12 -0.69 12.49 2.01
CA SER A 12 -1.63 13.40 2.69
C SER A 12 -2.25 14.56 1.89
N ASP A 13 -1.85 14.78 0.62
CA ASP A 13 -2.32 15.94 -0.16
C ASP A 13 -3.48 15.65 -1.12
N GLY A 14 -4.03 14.42 -1.12
CA GLY A 14 -5.18 14.10 -1.96
C GLY A 14 -6.06 13.00 -1.37
N GLY A 15 -7.38 13.11 -1.58
CA GLY A 15 -8.35 12.16 -1.06
C GLY A 15 -8.12 10.70 -1.50
N LYS A 16 -9.01 9.79 -1.07
CA LYS A 16 -8.88 8.33 -1.25
C LYS A 16 -8.42 7.88 -2.66
N PHE A 17 -8.94 8.51 -3.72
CA PHE A 17 -8.58 8.20 -5.10
C PHE A 17 -7.17 8.65 -5.52
N THR A 18 -6.72 9.80 -5.02
CA THR A 18 -5.35 10.31 -5.26
C THR A 18 -4.33 9.41 -4.57
N ASN A 19 -4.65 8.96 -3.35
CA ASN A 19 -3.82 8.03 -2.59
C ASN A 19 -3.64 6.68 -3.34
N ILE A 20 -4.73 6.12 -3.87
CA ILE A 20 -4.67 4.89 -4.69
C ILE A 20 -3.80 5.09 -5.95
N ASN A 21 -3.96 6.18 -6.69
CA ASN A 21 -3.17 6.39 -7.91
C ASN A 21 -1.67 6.56 -7.62
N ASN A 22 -1.33 7.22 -6.52
CA ASN A 22 0.06 7.36 -6.07
C ASN A 22 0.65 6.00 -5.69
N ALA A 23 -0.09 5.16 -4.95
CA ALA A 23 0.31 3.80 -4.62
C ALA A 23 0.61 2.97 -5.89
N ILE A 24 -0.26 3.04 -6.90
CA ILE A 24 -0.06 2.35 -8.19
C ILE A 24 1.15 2.86 -8.96
N ASN A 25 1.40 4.17 -8.95
CA ASN A 25 2.59 4.73 -9.58
C ASN A 25 3.87 4.26 -8.88
N HIS A 26 3.85 4.16 -7.55
CA HIS A 26 4.97 3.64 -6.78
C HIS A 26 5.22 2.15 -7.07
N VAL A 27 4.17 1.34 -7.13
CA VAL A 27 4.23 -0.08 -7.55
C VAL A 27 4.88 -0.21 -8.93
N ARG A 28 4.47 0.62 -9.90
CA ARG A 28 5.08 0.63 -11.24
C ARG A 28 6.59 0.90 -11.18
N PHE A 29 7.03 1.83 -10.32
CA PHE A 29 8.44 2.11 -10.11
C PHE A 29 9.18 0.92 -9.49
N MET A 30 8.60 0.27 -8.46
CA MET A 30 9.17 -0.93 -7.84
C MET A 30 9.35 -2.06 -8.85
N ILE A 31 8.34 -2.35 -9.66
CA ILE A 31 8.42 -3.37 -10.72
C ILE A 31 9.55 -3.05 -11.70
N ARG A 32 9.64 -1.79 -12.17
CA ARG A 32 10.72 -1.34 -13.06
C ARG A 32 12.10 -1.43 -12.41
N SER A 33 12.17 -1.44 -11.09
CA SER A 33 13.40 -1.58 -10.32
C SER A 33 13.77 -3.04 -10.03
N GLY A 34 13.01 -4.02 -10.54
CA GLY A 34 13.29 -5.45 -10.39
C GLY A 34 12.75 -6.07 -9.10
N VAL A 35 11.66 -5.52 -8.55
CA VAL A 35 10.99 -6.11 -7.39
C VAL A 35 10.05 -7.23 -7.83
N ASP A 36 10.19 -8.42 -7.24
CA ASP A 36 9.34 -9.60 -7.53
C ASP A 36 8.10 -9.74 -6.63
N ILE A 37 8.12 -9.11 -5.46
CA ILE A 37 7.05 -9.19 -4.45
C ILE A 37 6.82 -7.80 -3.86
N ILE A 38 5.57 -7.38 -3.76
CA ILE A 38 5.18 -6.14 -3.09
C ILE A 38 4.49 -6.47 -1.77
N ASP A 39 4.98 -5.87 -0.71
CA ASP A 39 4.45 -5.99 0.63
C ASP A 39 3.63 -4.74 0.98
N VAL A 40 2.33 -4.89 1.18
CA VAL A 40 1.40 -3.78 1.40
C VAL A 40 0.96 -3.76 2.87
N GLY A 41 1.17 -2.62 3.54
CA GLY A 41 0.76 -2.40 4.93
C GLY A 41 0.00 -1.08 5.08
N GLY A 42 -1.11 -1.08 5.82
CA GLY A 42 -1.93 0.12 6.05
C GLY A 42 -1.70 0.79 7.40
N GLU A 43 -0.90 0.15 8.27
CA GLU A 43 -0.38 0.69 9.52
C GLU A 43 1.04 1.28 9.36
N SER A 44 1.35 2.32 10.14
CA SER A 44 2.70 2.85 10.25
C SER A 44 3.48 2.12 11.35
N SER A 45 4.63 1.54 11.03
CA SER A 45 5.54 0.93 12.01
C SER A 45 6.44 1.94 12.74
N ARG A 46 6.21 3.24 12.56
CA ARG A 46 7.01 4.30 13.19
C ARG A 46 6.73 4.38 14.71
N PRO A 47 7.75 4.63 15.55
CA PRO A 47 7.55 4.86 16.97
C PRO A 47 6.55 6.01 17.23
N GLY A 48 5.51 5.73 18.01
CA GLY A 48 4.46 6.70 18.34
C GLY A 48 3.32 6.82 17.32
N ALA A 49 3.30 5.99 16.27
CA ALA A 49 2.14 5.90 15.39
C ALA A 49 0.90 5.43 16.16
N LYS A 50 -0.26 6.01 15.86
CA LYS A 50 -1.53 5.51 16.38
C LYS A 50 -1.83 4.17 15.72
N ARG A 51 -2.10 3.15 16.53
CA ARG A 51 -2.65 1.90 16.02
C ARG A 51 -3.97 2.17 15.33
N VAL A 52 -4.13 1.55 14.17
CA VAL A 52 -5.41 1.49 13.44
C VAL A 52 -6.09 0.17 13.76
N GLY A 53 -7.42 0.15 13.74
CA GLY A 53 -8.14 -1.11 13.88
C GLY A 53 -7.99 -1.95 12.60
N GLU A 54 -8.05 -3.28 12.72
CA GLU A 54 -7.96 -4.21 11.59
C GLU A 54 -8.93 -3.85 10.45
N SER A 55 -10.17 -3.48 10.78
CA SER A 55 -11.17 -3.06 9.78
C SER A 55 -10.76 -1.78 9.04
N GLU A 56 -10.20 -0.81 9.76
CA GLU A 56 -9.75 0.45 9.17
C GLU A 56 -8.52 0.22 8.26
N GLU A 57 -7.62 -0.67 8.68
CA GLU A 57 -6.49 -1.07 7.85
C GLU A 57 -6.96 -1.79 6.57
N ALA A 58 -7.87 -2.74 6.70
CA ALA A 58 -8.43 -3.48 5.57
C ALA A 58 -9.12 -2.53 4.56
N GLU A 59 -9.88 -1.55 5.02
CA GLU A 59 -10.53 -0.54 4.16
C GLU A 59 -9.54 0.31 3.34
N ARG A 60 -8.28 0.42 3.80
CA ARG A 60 -7.19 1.11 3.10
C ARG A 60 -6.43 0.18 2.16
N VAL A 61 -6.09 -1.02 2.62
CA VAL A 61 -5.23 -1.97 1.89
C VAL A 61 -5.98 -2.66 0.75
N ILE A 62 -7.21 -3.14 0.98
CA ILE A 62 -7.95 -3.97 0.02
C ILE A 62 -8.10 -3.28 -1.35
N PRO A 63 -8.56 -2.01 -1.46
CA PRO A 63 -8.73 -1.37 -2.76
C PRO A 63 -7.42 -1.22 -3.55
N ILE A 64 -6.29 -1.11 -2.84
CA ILE A 64 -4.96 -0.97 -3.44
C ILE A 64 -4.48 -2.32 -3.94
N VAL A 65 -4.55 -3.36 -3.10
CA VAL A 65 -4.20 -4.74 -3.48
C VAL A 65 -5.02 -5.21 -4.67
N GLU A 66 -6.34 -5.00 -4.67
CA GLU A 66 -7.19 -5.35 -5.81
C GLU A 66 -6.76 -4.66 -7.10
N LYS A 67 -6.36 -3.40 -7.02
CA LYS A 67 -5.94 -2.64 -8.19
C LYS A 67 -4.54 -3.05 -8.67
N ILE A 68 -3.64 -3.43 -7.77
CA ILE A 68 -2.32 -3.99 -8.12
C ILE A 68 -2.51 -5.30 -8.88
N LEU A 69 -3.27 -6.24 -8.32
CA LEU A 69 -3.51 -7.56 -8.92
C LEU A 69 -4.24 -7.48 -10.27
N LYS A 70 -5.04 -6.42 -10.51
CA LYS A 70 -5.68 -6.18 -11.81
C LYS A 70 -4.75 -5.56 -12.86
N GLN A 71 -3.69 -4.87 -12.45
CA GLN A 71 -2.84 -4.08 -13.36
C GLN A 71 -1.45 -4.68 -13.60
N PHE A 72 -0.97 -5.51 -12.69
CA PHE A 72 0.38 -6.02 -12.71
C PHE A 72 0.40 -7.52 -12.43
N ASP A 73 1.26 -8.22 -13.16
CA ASP A 73 1.57 -9.63 -12.89
C ASP A 73 2.72 -9.69 -11.87
N ILE A 74 2.39 -9.42 -10.61
CA ILE A 74 3.34 -9.43 -9.49
C ILE A 74 2.70 -10.04 -8.24
N ALA A 75 3.50 -10.77 -7.46
CA ALA A 75 3.05 -11.30 -6.19
C ALA A 75 2.86 -10.17 -5.15
N VAL A 76 1.78 -10.27 -4.38
CA VAL A 76 1.48 -9.32 -3.30
C VAL A 76 1.40 -10.08 -1.98
N SER A 77 2.13 -9.61 -0.97
CA SER A 77 1.94 -10.00 0.43
C SER A 77 1.20 -8.89 1.19
N ASN A 78 0.36 -9.31 2.13
CA ASN A 78 -0.33 -8.40 3.04
C ASN A 78 0.23 -8.60 4.44
N VAL A 79 0.66 -7.51 5.09
CA VAL A 79 0.97 -7.49 6.51
C VAL A 79 -0.20 -6.83 7.22
N THR A 80 -1.20 -7.63 7.59
CA THR A 80 -2.10 -7.30 8.68
C THR A 80 -1.43 -7.73 9.99
N HIS A 81 -1.29 -6.80 10.95
CA HIS A 81 -0.80 -7.09 12.29
C HIS A 81 -1.92 -7.33 13.30
#